data_AF-A0A163JAX5-F1
#
_entry.id   AF-A0A163JAX5-F1
#
_cell.length_a   1.000
_cell.length_b   1.000
_cell.length_c   1.000
_cell.angle_alpha   90.00
_cell.angle_beta   90.00
_cell.angle_gamma   90.00
#
_symmetry.space_group_name_H-M   'P 1'
#
loop_
_entity.id
_entity.type
_entity.pdbx_description
1 polymer ?
#
loop_
_entity_poly.entity_id
_entity_poly.type
_entity_poly.pdbx_seq_one_letter_code
_entity_poly.pdbx_strand_id
1 'polypeptide(L)'
;MASKTFSELQEEEYVSTTVGTITCTAPIPFGGDEQWLYFPDDGKFDLSRGSERRMVVECDKDRHNHTGFMFDPDSAVLIVVDMQNYFIHPQYRDHAAGLAAIEPTLRVIERCRKEGIQIAWLNWGLSEHDLKNMAPAIQRGFHKALGWHVGLGAQLPGNQGRCLFKRTWNSELYEPFKAVTQPGDLFFDKTRMSGLWSAAEPLHEYLRAVDKKTLLFAGVNTDQCVFGTVSDAYSYGWDCVLLDDCTGTMTGMGAQALSEYNIAQNMGFVTGIVTAQMVKICEVTSNDDKAQEQLHIRSSLTRHLLVFLSNYMFSMRVQASIGIASLLQLYGAVCALPTEQQPLQAKSSPDVQAVQAALRKAEIIPTAVIDDFLPSLTLSVSWKKDEAELGNTIKPKHLQSQPSITLHEDISPESIVDTHPAYVITLTDPDAPSRDNPEWSEMCHWIATNVSATTKTFSILPLPEFGLTKQDIEVQSSPDDVVEYKPPGPPPNTGKHRYVFLVFAPKNGTTEPLHLSKPKDRQHWGTGEEGGGVRDWAATNDLVPVAANFVYAKNKKQ
;
A
#
# COMPACT_ATOMS: atom_id res chain seq x y z
N MET A 1 23.05 65.42 18.73
CA MET A 1 22.77 65.11 20.15
C MET A 1 21.52 64.23 20.16
N ALA A 2 21.68 62.92 20.34
CA ALA A 2 21.64 62.20 21.62
C ALA A 2 20.17 61.77 21.93
N SER A 3 19.82 60.54 22.33
CA SER A 3 20.58 59.47 22.96
C SER A 3 19.67 58.24 23.20
N LYS A 4 20.20 57.03 22.92
CA LYS A 4 20.14 55.74 23.70
C LYS A 4 18.76 55.09 23.99
N THR A 5 18.57 53.76 24.12
CA THR A 5 19.43 52.69 24.68
C THR A 5 18.86 51.28 24.42
N PHE A 6 19.75 50.33 24.08
CA PHE A 6 19.90 48.92 24.53
C PHE A 6 18.68 47.98 24.72
N SER A 7 18.75 46.79 24.10
CA SER A 7 19.10 45.55 24.83
C SER A 7 19.51 44.41 23.88
N GLU A 8 20.67 43.82 24.19
CA GLU A 8 21.26 42.60 23.64
C GLU A 8 20.44 41.37 24.03
N LEU A 9 20.39 40.33 23.18
CA LEU A 9 20.44 38.92 23.60
C LEU A 9 20.98 38.04 22.45
N GLN A 10 22.25 37.67 22.60
CA GLN A 10 22.95 36.41 22.25
C GLN A 10 22.64 35.68 20.93
N GLU A 11 23.60 35.72 20.00
CA GLU A 11 23.86 34.65 19.03
C GLU A 11 24.45 33.44 19.77
N GLU A 12 23.73 32.31 19.80
CA GLU A 12 24.34 31.00 20.02
C GLU A 12 24.78 30.42 18.68
N GLU A 13 26.10 30.40 18.49
CA GLU A 13 26.80 29.76 17.38
C GLU A 13 26.60 28.24 17.46
N TYR A 14 25.64 27.68 16.70
CA TYR A 14 25.58 26.23 16.49
C TYR A 14 26.67 25.83 15.50
N VAL A 15 27.79 25.37 16.04
CA VAL A 15 28.85 24.69 15.29
C VAL A 15 28.29 23.37 14.74
N SER A 16 27.79 23.39 13.50
CA SER A 16 27.49 22.19 12.73
C SER A 16 28.80 21.48 12.39
N THR A 17 29.17 20.50 13.21
CA THR A 17 30.25 19.58 12.87
C THR A 17 29.72 18.56 11.87
N THR A 18 29.85 18.86 10.58
CA THR A 18 29.60 17.89 9.52
C THR A 18 30.75 16.90 9.49
N VAL A 19 30.60 15.76 10.16
CA VAL A 19 31.50 14.61 9.97
C VAL A 19 31.19 14.05 8.58
N GLY A 20 32.20 14.04 7.70
CA GLY A 20 32.06 13.94 6.26
C GLY A 20 31.12 12.84 5.76
N THR A 21 30.27 13.20 4.80
CA THR A 21 29.51 12.26 3.99
C THR A 21 30.48 11.49 3.10
N ILE A 22 30.68 10.19 3.38
CA ILE A 22 31.34 9.29 2.42
C ILE A 22 30.33 9.07 1.29
N THR A 23 30.57 9.67 0.12
CA THR A 23 29.84 9.32 -1.10
C THR A 23 30.29 7.93 -1.53
N CYS A 24 29.45 6.92 -1.28
CA CYS A 24 29.70 5.57 -1.77
C CYS A 24 29.45 5.54 -3.27
N THR A 25 30.51 5.47 -4.07
CA THR A 25 30.44 5.33 -5.54
C THR A 25 30.43 3.86 -5.99
N ALA A 26 30.60 2.93 -5.05
CA ALA A 26 30.61 1.50 -5.35
C ALA A 26 29.18 1.00 -5.64
N PRO A 27 29.00 0.09 -6.61
CA PRO A 27 27.72 -0.55 -6.84
C PRO A 27 27.23 -1.28 -5.58
N ILE A 28 25.96 -1.09 -5.24
CA ILE A 28 25.32 -1.68 -4.06
C ILE A 28 24.51 -2.91 -4.51
N PRO A 29 24.84 -4.12 -4.03
CA PRO A 29 24.11 -5.33 -4.40
C PRO A 29 22.77 -5.44 -3.65
N PHE A 30 21.74 -5.89 -4.36
CA PHE A 30 20.42 -6.22 -3.83
C PHE A 30 20.07 -7.68 -4.18
N GLY A 31 19.85 -8.51 -3.17
CA GLY A 31 19.52 -9.94 -3.35
C GLY A 31 20.70 -10.89 -3.11
N GLY A 32 20.50 -12.17 -3.46
CA GLY A 32 21.48 -13.25 -3.32
C GLY A 32 22.25 -13.51 -4.61
N ASP A 33 22.32 -14.77 -5.06
CA ASP A 33 23.08 -15.16 -6.26
C ASP A 33 22.60 -14.46 -7.55
N GLU A 34 21.33 -14.08 -7.61
CA GLU A 34 20.69 -13.36 -8.73
C GLU A 34 20.55 -11.85 -8.43
N GLN A 35 21.59 -11.26 -7.83
CA GLN A 35 21.55 -9.87 -7.35
C GLN A 35 21.31 -8.85 -8.47
N TRP A 36 20.59 -7.78 -8.12
CA TRP A 36 20.64 -6.51 -8.85
C TRP A 36 21.79 -5.66 -8.32
N LEU A 37 22.31 -4.76 -9.15
CA LEU A 37 23.30 -3.77 -8.73
C LEU A 37 22.70 -2.37 -8.82
N TYR A 38 22.73 -1.61 -7.73
CA TYR A 38 22.38 -0.20 -7.73
C TYR A 38 23.63 0.66 -7.86
N PHE A 39 23.63 1.62 -8.77
CA PHE A 39 24.72 2.55 -9.02
C PHE A 39 24.37 3.91 -8.42
N PRO A 40 24.94 4.29 -7.26
CA PRO A 40 24.55 5.54 -6.58
C PRO A 40 24.85 6.80 -7.39
N ASP A 41 25.89 6.78 -8.22
CA ASP A 41 26.32 7.92 -9.04
C ASP A 41 25.30 8.26 -10.13
N ASP A 42 24.71 7.24 -10.77
CA ASP A 42 23.70 7.41 -11.83
C ASP A 42 22.26 7.29 -11.30
N GLY A 43 22.10 6.81 -10.07
CA GLY A 43 20.83 6.45 -9.44
C GLY A 43 20.11 5.25 -10.07
N LYS A 44 20.81 4.47 -10.91
CA LYS A 44 20.22 3.40 -11.75
C LYS A 44 20.41 2.01 -11.18
N PHE A 45 19.49 1.11 -11.53
CA PHE A 45 19.61 -0.32 -11.23
C PHE A 45 20.12 -1.10 -12.44
N ASP A 46 20.89 -2.16 -12.22
CA ASP A 46 21.27 -3.14 -13.24
C ASP A 46 20.73 -4.52 -12.83
N LEU A 47 19.75 -4.97 -13.59
CA LEU A 47 19.09 -6.27 -13.48
C LEU A 47 19.68 -7.30 -14.45
N SER A 48 20.65 -6.92 -15.28
CA SER A 48 21.19 -7.79 -16.34
C SER A 48 22.02 -8.97 -15.80
N ARG A 49 22.30 -9.01 -14.50
CA ARG A 49 23.15 -10.02 -13.85
C ARG A 49 24.53 -10.11 -14.51
N GLY A 50 25.04 -8.98 -15.00
CA GLY A 50 26.36 -8.88 -15.62
C GLY A 50 26.40 -9.22 -17.11
N SER A 51 25.24 -9.27 -17.79
CA SER A 51 25.17 -9.54 -19.22
C SER A 51 25.96 -8.50 -20.04
N GLU A 52 26.61 -8.99 -21.10
CA GLU A 52 27.34 -8.16 -22.06
C GLU A 52 26.39 -7.26 -22.86
N ARG A 53 25.18 -7.75 -23.12
CA ARG A 53 24.13 -7.02 -23.82
C ARG A 53 23.14 -6.44 -22.82
N ARG A 54 23.02 -5.11 -22.81
CA ARG A 54 22.12 -4.39 -21.90
C ARG A 54 21.31 -3.34 -22.65
N MET A 55 20.02 -3.32 -22.37
CA MET A 55 19.14 -2.20 -22.69
C MET A 55 19.08 -1.26 -21.51
N VAL A 56 19.34 0.03 -21.74
CA VAL A 56 19.23 1.09 -20.73
C VAL A 56 17.85 1.73 -20.83
N VAL A 57 17.14 1.81 -19.71
CA VAL A 57 15.89 2.55 -19.58
C VAL A 57 16.16 3.78 -18.72
N GLU A 58 16.01 4.96 -19.31
CA GLU A 58 16.09 6.23 -18.58
C GLU A 58 14.70 6.57 -18.04
N CYS A 59 14.63 7.06 -16.80
CA CYS A 59 13.37 7.42 -16.16
C CYS A 59 13.45 8.76 -15.46
N ASP A 60 12.34 9.51 -15.53
CA ASP A 60 12.14 10.68 -14.71
C ASP A 60 11.86 10.23 -13.28
N LYS A 61 12.79 10.57 -12.38
CA LYS A 61 12.71 10.22 -10.97
C LYS A 61 11.47 10.83 -10.32
N ASP A 62 11.05 12.01 -10.73
CA ASP A 62 9.91 12.71 -10.14
C ASP A 62 8.59 12.01 -10.51
N ARG A 63 8.56 11.31 -11.65
CA ARG A 63 7.39 10.56 -12.11
C ARG A 63 7.37 9.11 -11.63
N HIS A 64 8.54 8.45 -11.56
CA HIS A 64 8.61 6.99 -11.40
C HIS A 64 9.39 6.52 -10.17
N ASN A 65 9.87 7.44 -9.32
CA ASN A 65 10.67 7.16 -8.11
C ASN A 65 12.02 6.46 -8.36
N HIS A 66 12.47 6.36 -9.61
CA HIS A 66 13.81 5.88 -9.99
C HIS A 66 14.33 6.61 -11.22
N THR A 67 15.66 6.74 -11.35
CA THR A 67 16.28 7.43 -12.51
C THR A 67 16.45 6.52 -13.72
N GLY A 68 16.24 5.21 -13.56
CA GLY A 68 16.33 4.26 -14.65
C GLY A 68 16.86 2.90 -14.23
N PHE A 69 16.92 1.99 -15.19
CA PHE A 69 17.46 0.66 -14.97
C PHE A 69 17.99 0.03 -16.25
N MET A 70 18.76 -1.05 -16.10
CA MET A 70 19.37 -1.83 -17.18
C MET A 70 18.92 -3.27 -17.08
N PHE A 71 18.60 -3.89 -18.21
CA PHE A 71 18.23 -5.30 -18.25
C PHE A 71 18.80 -6.00 -19.48
N ASP A 72 18.92 -7.32 -19.40
CA ASP A 72 19.33 -8.14 -20.54
C ASP A 72 18.10 -8.45 -21.42
N PRO A 73 18.03 -7.93 -22.66
CA PRO A 73 16.93 -8.21 -23.57
C PRO A 73 16.72 -9.70 -23.91
N ASP A 74 17.77 -10.51 -23.90
CA ASP A 74 17.67 -11.93 -24.25
C ASP A 74 16.98 -12.73 -23.12
N SER A 75 17.13 -12.23 -21.89
CA SER A 75 16.45 -12.73 -20.69
C SER A 75 15.06 -12.13 -20.46
N ALA A 76 14.63 -11.20 -21.32
CA ALA A 76 13.37 -10.47 -21.19
C ALA A 76 12.24 -11.04 -22.06
N VAL A 77 11.01 -10.69 -21.69
CA VAL A 77 9.78 -10.95 -22.46
C VAL A 77 8.77 -9.82 -22.24
N LEU A 78 8.10 -9.41 -23.30
CA LEU A 78 6.95 -8.50 -23.23
C LEU A 78 5.67 -9.33 -23.11
N ILE A 79 4.92 -9.13 -22.03
CA ILE A 79 3.63 -9.76 -21.77
C ILE A 79 2.53 -8.73 -22.02
N VAL A 80 1.74 -8.95 -23.07
CA VAL A 80 0.60 -8.11 -23.44
C VAL A 80 -0.69 -8.78 -22.96
N VAL A 81 -1.33 -8.19 -21.97
CA VAL A 81 -2.45 -8.78 -21.23
C VAL A 81 -3.79 -8.33 -21.79
N ASP A 82 -4.62 -9.30 -22.16
CA ASP A 82 -6.06 -9.14 -22.45
C ASP A 82 -6.44 -8.02 -23.42
N MET A 83 -5.59 -7.72 -24.41
CA MET A 83 -5.93 -6.81 -25.52
C MET A 83 -6.87 -7.49 -26.52
N GLN A 84 -7.97 -8.07 -26.02
CA GLN A 84 -8.99 -8.82 -26.74
C GLN A 84 -10.21 -7.96 -27.04
N ASN A 85 -10.99 -8.35 -28.05
CA ASN A 85 -12.22 -7.66 -28.44
C ASN A 85 -13.18 -7.44 -27.27
N TYR A 86 -13.34 -8.42 -26.39
CA TYR A 86 -14.25 -8.31 -25.24
C TYR A 86 -13.93 -7.14 -24.30
N PHE A 87 -12.66 -6.78 -24.15
CA PHE A 87 -12.22 -5.76 -23.20
C PHE A 87 -12.08 -4.37 -23.84
N ILE A 88 -11.61 -4.31 -25.09
CA ILE A 88 -11.21 -3.03 -25.73
C ILE A 88 -12.19 -2.58 -26.80
N HIS A 89 -12.91 -3.50 -27.47
CA HIS A 89 -13.74 -3.12 -28.60
C HIS A 89 -14.88 -2.18 -28.14
N PRO A 90 -15.10 -1.02 -28.80
CA PRO A 90 -16.11 -0.02 -28.39
C PRO A 90 -17.55 -0.56 -28.29
N GLN A 91 -17.83 -1.65 -29.01
CA GLN A 91 -19.10 -2.38 -28.90
C GLN A 91 -19.38 -2.93 -27.49
N TYR A 92 -18.35 -3.28 -26.72
CA TYR A 92 -18.49 -3.84 -25.38
C TYR A 92 -18.32 -2.80 -24.29
N ARG A 93 -17.33 -1.91 -24.44
CA ARG A 93 -16.88 -1.01 -23.39
C ARG A 93 -16.44 0.32 -23.98
N ASP A 94 -16.71 1.38 -23.23
CA ASP A 94 -15.99 2.63 -23.37
C ASP A 94 -14.70 2.54 -22.55
N HIS A 95 -13.63 2.03 -23.17
CA HIS A 95 -12.34 1.79 -22.52
C HIS A 95 -11.29 2.78 -23.03
N ALA A 96 -11.50 4.07 -22.74
CA ALA A 96 -10.67 5.16 -23.25
C ALA A 96 -9.17 4.99 -22.92
N ALA A 97 -8.83 4.58 -21.70
CA ALA A 97 -7.45 4.34 -21.29
C ALA A 97 -6.82 3.15 -22.04
N GLY A 98 -7.55 2.05 -22.20
CA GLY A 98 -7.10 0.88 -22.96
C GLY A 98 -6.91 1.19 -24.45
N LEU A 99 -7.77 2.03 -25.03
CA LEU A 99 -7.60 2.53 -26.41
C LEU A 99 -6.37 3.45 -26.53
N ALA A 100 -6.12 4.31 -25.55
CA ALA A 100 -4.94 5.18 -25.52
C ALA A 100 -3.63 4.39 -25.42
N ALA A 101 -3.65 3.22 -24.76
CA ALA A 101 -2.50 2.33 -24.63
C ALA A 101 -2.12 1.58 -25.92
N ILE A 102 -2.97 1.57 -26.96
CA ILE A 102 -2.74 0.77 -28.18
C ILE A 102 -1.47 1.20 -28.90
N GLU A 103 -1.43 2.47 -29.31
CA GLU A 103 -0.38 3.03 -30.14
C GLU A 103 0.99 3.02 -29.42
N PRO A 104 1.08 3.36 -28.11
CA PRO A 104 2.23 3.05 -27.27
C PRO A 104 2.67 1.58 -27.34
N THR A 105 1.76 0.64 -27.08
CA THR A 105 2.08 -0.78 -27.04
C THR A 105 2.60 -1.29 -28.38
N LEU A 106 2.04 -0.81 -29.51
CA LEU A 106 2.52 -1.17 -30.85
C LEU A 106 3.98 -0.75 -31.09
N ARG A 107 4.37 0.45 -30.63
CA ARG A 107 5.78 0.91 -30.70
C ARG A 107 6.70 0.07 -29.83
N VAL A 108 6.25 -0.35 -28.65
CA VAL A 108 7.02 -1.23 -27.77
C VAL A 108 7.18 -2.61 -28.42
N ILE A 109 6.15 -3.17 -29.04
CA ILE A 109 6.23 -4.44 -29.77
C ILE A 109 7.26 -4.34 -30.90
N GLU A 110 7.23 -3.26 -31.70
CA GLU A 110 8.21 -3.04 -32.76
C GLU A 110 9.64 -2.98 -32.20
N ARG A 111 9.84 -2.24 -31.10
CA ARG A 111 11.15 -2.16 -30.44
C ARG A 111 11.60 -3.51 -29.89
N CYS A 112 10.73 -4.22 -29.18
CA CYS A 112 11.02 -5.53 -28.63
C CYS A 112 11.49 -6.50 -29.72
N ARG A 113 10.80 -6.53 -30.87
CA ARG A 113 11.20 -7.36 -32.02
C ARG A 113 12.56 -7.00 -32.57
N LYS A 114 12.84 -5.69 -32.72
CA LYS A 114 14.17 -5.23 -33.17
C LYS A 114 15.28 -5.68 -32.22
N GLU A 115 14.98 -5.76 -30.93
CA GLU A 115 15.93 -6.13 -29.89
C GLU A 115 15.90 -7.63 -29.54
N GLY A 116 15.10 -8.45 -30.24
CA GLY A 116 15.00 -9.89 -29.97
C GLY A 116 14.20 -10.27 -28.71
N ILE A 117 13.52 -9.31 -28.07
CA ILE A 117 12.63 -9.57 -26.94
C ILE A 117 11.37 -10.26 -27.45
N GLN A 118 11.02 -11.39 -26.83
CA GLN A 118 9.84 -12.18 -27.22
C GLN A 118 8.54 -11.47 -26.81
N ILE A 119 7.52 -11.64 -27.64
CA ILE A 119 6.17 -11.11 -27.37
C ILE A 119 5.29 -12.27 -26.91
N ALA A 120 4.66 -12.13 -25.74
CA ALA A 120 3.73 -13.08 -25.16
C ALA A 120 2.34 -12.44 -25.02
N TRP A 121 1.37 -12.97 -25.77
CA TRP A 121 -0.03 -12.61 -25.68
C TRP A 121 -0.69 -13.45 -24.59
N LEU A 122 -1.02 -12.80 -23.46
CA LEU A 122 -1.64 -13.44 -22.31
C LEU A 122 -3.11 -13.04 -22.26
N ASN A 123 -3.99 -13.98 -22.59
CA ASN A 123 -5.40 -13.68 -22.90
C ASN A 123 -6.36 -14.60 -22.15
N TRP A 124 -7.55 -14.14 -21.83
CA TRP A 124 -8.62 -15.03 -21.39
C TRP A 124 -9.01 -16.02 -22.50
N GLY A 125 -8.97 -17.31 -22.17
CA GLY A 125 -9.33 -18.39 -23.10
C GLY A 125 -9.87 -19.60 -22.36
N LEU A 126 -11.20 -19.67 -22.23
CA LEU A 126 -11.87 -20.73 -21.48
C LEU A 126 -12.25 -21.93 -22.34
N SER A 127 -12.18 -23.10 -21.73
CA SER A 127 -12.82 -24.34 -22.18
C SER A 127 -13.95 -24.75 -21.22
N GLU A 128 -14.72 -25.79 -21.60
CA GLU A 128 -15.73 -26.37 -20.72
C GLU A 128 -15.13 -26.95 -19.44
N HIS A 129 -13.92 -27.51 -19.53
CA HIS A 129 -13.21 -28.03 -18.38
C HIS A 129 -12.88 -26.91 -17.39
N ASP A 130 -12.40 -25.78 -17.90
CA ASP A 130 -12.02 -24.63 -17.07
C ASP A 130 -13.24 -24.03 -16.37
N LEU A 131 -14.34 -23.86 -17.10
CA LEU A 131 -15.58 -23.30 -16.54
C LEU A 131 -16.16 -24.20 -15.45
N LYS A 132 -16.10 -25.53 -15.63
CA LYS A 132 -16.59 -26.51 -14.65
C LYS A 132 -15.77 -26.51 -13.35
N ASN A 133 -14.46 -26.30 -13.45
CA ASN A 133 -13.54 -26.35 -12.31
C ASN A 133 -13.20 -24.95 -11.76
N MET A 134 -13.88 -23.91 -12.24
CA MET A 134 -13.60 -22.53 -11.85
C MET A 134 -14.06 -22.26 -10.42
N ALA A 135 -13.22 -21.57 -9.65
CA ALA A 135 -13.58 -21.14 -8.30
C ALA A 135 -14.78 -20.17 -8.34
N PRO A 136 -15.79 -20.34 -7.47
CA PRO A 136 -17.00 -19.50 -7.48
C PRO A 136 -16.73 -17.99 -7.36
N ALA A 137 -15.68 -17.58 -6.64
CA ALA A 137 -15.30 -16.19 -6.50
C ALA A 137 -14.95 -15.52 -7.84
N ILE A 138 -14.37 -16.28 -8.77
CA ILE A 138 -14.03 -15.80 -10.12
C ILE A 138 -15.32 -15.64 -10.93
N GLN A 139 -16.20 -16.64 -10.90
CA GLN A 139 -17.50 -16.56 -11.57
C GLN A 139 -18.35 -15.39 -11.05
N ARG A 140 -18.28 -15.09 -9.74
CA ARG A 140 -18.97 -13.95 -9.12
C ARG A 140 -18.54 -12.62 -9.74
N GLY A 141 -17.23 -12.39 -9.91
CA GLY A 141 -16.71 -11.15 -10.50
C GLY A 141 -17.22 -10.90 -11.93
N PHE A 142 -17.49 -11.98 -12.67
CA PHE A 142 -17.99 -11.92 -14.03
C PHE A 142 -19.51 -12.10 -14.17
N HIS A 143 -20.27 -12.13 -13.07
CA HIS A 143 -21.70 -12.41 -13.11
C HIS A 143 -22.53 -11.20 -13.57
N LYS A 144 -23.55 -11.40 -14.43
CA LYS A 144 -24.36 -10.32 -15.01
C LYS A 144 -25.14 -9.48 -14.01
N ALA A 145 -25.66 -10.10 -12.95
CA ALA A 145 -26.50 -9.42 -11.96
C ALA A 145 -25.74 -8.96 -10.70
N LEU A 146 -24.49 -9.40 -10.53
CA LEU A 146 -23.72 -9.20 -9.29
C LEU A 146 -22.34 -8.61 -9.54
N GLY A 147 -21.87 -8.66 -10.77
CA GLY A 147 -20.58 -8.16 -11.23
C GLY A 147 -20.74 -7.34 -12.50
N TRP A 148 -19.62 -7.06 -13.16
CA TRP A 148 -19.57 -6.05 -14.22
C TRP A 148 -19.77 -6.65 -15.62
N HIS A 149 -19.94 -7.98 -15.74
CA HIS A 149 -19.80 -8.73 -17.00
C HIS A 149 -21.00 -9.64 -17.31
N VAL A 150 -21.14 -10.07 -18.57
CA VAL A 150 -22.29 -10.85 -19.08
C VAL A 150 -22.37 -12.29 -18.52
N GLY A 151 -21.37 -12.76 -17.77
CA GLY A 151 -21.21 -14.15 -17.33
C GLY A 151 -20.15 -14.88 -18.16
N LEU A 152 -19.17 -15.52 -17.50
CA LEU A 152 -18.19 -16.36 -18.20
C LEU A 152 -18.88 -17.55 -18.88
N GLY A 153 -18.54 -17.80 -20.15
CA GLY A 153 -19.13 -18.88 -20.95
C GLY A 153 -20.58 -18.65 -21.39
N ALA A 154 -21.20 -17.53 -21.07
CA ALA A 154 -22.53 -17.19 -21.58
C ALA A 154 -22.50 -16.91 -23.08
N GLN A 155 -23.56 -17.28 -23.81
CA GLN A 155 -23.68 -16.96 -25.23
C GLN A 155 -23.88 -15.45 -25.41
N LEU A 156 -22.97 -14.81 -26.17
CA LEU A 156 -23.06 -13.39 -26.48
C LEU A 156 -23.95 -13.16 -27.72
N PRO A 157 -24.53 -11.95 -27.88
CA PRO A 157 -25.42 -11.64 -29.00
C PRO A 157 -24.77 -11.83 -30.38
N GLY A 158 -25.58 -12.17 -31.38
CA GLY A 158 -25.11 -12.35 -32.75
C GLY A 158 -24.14 -13.52 -32.90
N ASN A 159 -23.11 -13.34 -33.72
CA ASN A 159 -22.09 -14.36 -34.03
C ASN A 159 -20.82 -14.24 -33.16
N GLN A 160 -20.91 -13.58 -32.00
CA GLN A 160 -19.74 -13.24 -31.17
C GLN A 160 -19.19 -14.42 -30.35
N GLY A 161 -19.93 -15.54 -30.30
CA GLY A 161 -19.58 -16.74 -29.56
C GLY A 161 -19.84 -16.65 -28.06
N ARG A 162 -19.29 -17.59 -27.30
CA ARG A 162 -19.41 -17.62 -25.83
C ARG A 162 -18.37 -16.71 -25.19
N CYS A 163 -18.79 -16.02 -24.14
CA CYS A 163 -17.98 -15.05 -23.39
C CYS A 163 -16.66 -15.67 -22.92
N LEU A 164 -15.55 -15.12 -23.45
CA LEU A 164 -14.16 -15.48 -23.18
C LEU A 164 -13.81 -16.95 -23.44
N PHE A 165 -14.59 -17.65 -24.27
CA PHE A 165 -14.29 -19.01 -24.69
C PHE A 165 -13.27 -19.02 -25.83
N LYS A 166 -12.37 -20.00 -25.81
CA LYS A 166 -11.35 -20.15 -26.86
C LYS A 166 -11.99 -20.17 -28.25
N ARG A 167 -11.31 -19.54 -29.21
CA ARG A 167 -11.70 -19.50 -30.63
C ARG A 167 -13.06 -18.84 -30.86
N THR A 168 -13.39 -17.82 -30.07
CA THR A 168 -14.56 -16.97 -30.29
C THR A 168 -14.11 -15.56 -30.58
N TRP A 169 -14.90 -14.82 -31.36
CA TRP A 169 -14.52 -13.46 -31.77
C TRP A 169 -14.22 -12.54 -30.57
N ASN A 170 -15.02 -12.63 -29.51
CA ASN A 170 -14.83 -11.81 -28.31
C ASN A 170 -13.50 -12.15 -27.58
N SER A 171 -13.00 -13.38 -27.69
CA SER A 171 -11.70 -13.80 -27.13
C SER A 171 -10.54 -13.62 -28.10
N GLU A 172 -10.76 -13.12 -29.32
CA GLU A 172 -9.66 -12.81 -30.23
C GLU A 172 -9.02 -11.48 -29.85
N LEU A 173 -7.74 -11.31 -30.21
CA LEU A 173 -7.05 -10.02 -30.11
C LEU A 173 -7.83 -8.94 -30.85
N TYR A 174 -7.84 -7.74 -30.27
CA TYR A 174 -8.39 -6.55 -30.91
C TYR A 174 -7.60 -6.21 -32.18
N GLU A 175 -8.29 -5.72 -33.21
CA GLU A 175 -7.79 -5.68 -34.60
C GLU A 175 -6.38 -5.08 -34.77
N PRO A 176 -6.00 -3.95 -34.13
CA PRO A 176 -4.66 -3.39 -34.24
C PRO A 176 -3.56 -4.36 -33.76
N PHE A 177 -3.82 -5.14 -32.71
CA PHE A 177 -2.87 -6.13 -32.20
C PHE A 177 -2.85 -7.39 -33.04
N LYS A 178 -4.03 -7.84 -33.49
CA LYS A 178 -4.14 -8.98 -34.41
C LYS A 178 -3.32 -8.74 -35.68
N ALA A 179 -3.39 -7.53 -36.24
CA ALA A 179 -2.65 -7.13 -37.44
C ALA A 179 -1.13 -7.16 -37.29
N VAL A 180 -0.60 -6.98 -36.07
CA VAL A 180 0.86 -7.02 -35.83
C VAL A 180 1.35 -8.36 -35.31
N THR A 181 0.50 -9.37 -35.10
CA THR A 181 0.96 -10.71 -34.69
C THR A 181 1.91 -11.32 -35.73
N GLN A 182 2.93 -12.04 -35.28
CA GLN A 182 3.92 -12.68 -36.16
C GLN A 182 4.15 -14.15 -35.78
N PRO A 183 4.54 -15.01 -36.75
CA PRO A 183 5.07 -16.33 -36.43
C PRO A 183 6.26 -16.20 -35.48
N GLY A 184 6.18 -16.81 -34.30
CA GLY A 184 7.18 -16.70 -33.24
C GLY A 184 6.70 -15.96 -31.99
N ASP A 185 5.60 -15.20 -32.08
CA ASP A 185 4.92 -14.70 -30.89
C ASP A 185 4.35 -15.88 -30.07
N LEU A 186 4.34 -15.72 -28.75
CA LEU A 186 3.83 -16.72 -27.81
C LEU A 186 2.37 -16.39 -27.47
N PHE A 187 1.52 -17.42 -27.35
CA PHE A 187 0.12 -17.25 -27.00
C PHE A 187 -0.24 -18.14 -25.81
N PHE A 188 -0.73 -17.52 -24.75
CA PHE A 188 -1.11 -18.20 -23.52
C PHE A 188 -2.55 -17.86 -23.17
N ASP A 189 -3.36 -18.90 -22.98
CA ASP A 189 -4.71 -18.77 -22.45
C ASP A 189 -4.65 -18.82 -20.91
N LYS A 190 -5.24 -17.83 -20.24
CA LYS A 190 -5.47 -17.84 -18.79
C LYS A 190 -6.94 -18.02 -18.46
N THR A 191 -7.16 -18.55 -17.26
CA THR A 191 -8.51 -18.85 -16.73
C THR A 191 -8.84 -18.07 -15.46
N ARG A 192 -7.97 -17.12 -15.09
CA ARG A 192 -8.05 -16.24 -13.91
C ARG A 192 -7.60 -14.83 -14.30
N MET A 193 -7.70 -13.88 -13.36
CA MET A 193 -7.21 -12.52 -13.56
C MET A 193 -5.70 -12.53 -13.88
N SER A 194 -4.91 -13.18 -13.03
CA SER A 194 -3.49 -13.42 -13.27
C SER A 194 -3.27 -14.58 -14.23
N GLY A 195 -2.27 -14.48 -15.11
CA GLY A 195 -1.75 -15.60 -15.90
C GLY A 195 -0.68 -16.45 -15.21
N LEU A 196 -0.33 -16.11 -13.97
CA LEU A 196 0.75 -16.72 -13.19
C LEU A 196 0.26 -17.23 -11.82
N TRP A 197 -1.05 -17.36 -11.62
CA TRP A 197 -1.66 -17.76 -10.34
C TRP A 197 -1.26 -19.16 -9.85
N SER A 198 -0.61 -19.98 -10.68
CA SER A 198 -0.12 -21.31 -10.35
C SER A 198 1.16 -21.62 -11.13
N ALA A 199 2.06 -22.41 -10.52
CA ALA A 199 3.26 -22.90 -11.18
C ALA A 199 2.99 -23.82 -12.38
N ALA A 200 1.77 -24.35 -12.47
CA ALA A 200 1.31 -25.20 -13.59
C ALA A 200 0.70 -24.39 -14.75
N GLU A 201 0.67 -23.05 -14.67
CA GLU A 201 0.18 -22.25 -15.80
C GLU A 201 1.18 -22.30 -16.96
N PRO A 202 0.70 -22.41 -18.23
CA PRO A 202 1.59 -22.52 -19.38
C PRO A 202 2.61 -21.38 -19.52
N LEU A 203 2.22 -20.16 -19.17
CA LEU A 203 3.14 -19.02 -19.13
C LEU A 203 4.22 -19.24 -18.08
N HIS A 204 3.86 -19.66 -16.86
CA HIS A 204 4.82 -19.91 -15.80
C HIS A 204 5.84 -20.99 -16.20
N GLU A 205 5.37 -22.14 -16.71
CA GLU A 205 6.23 -23.22 -17.19
C GLU A 205 7.19 -22.75 -18.29
N TYR A 206 6.69 -21.97 -19.25
CA TYR A 206 7.50 -21.41 -20.31
C TYR A 206 8.61 -20.51 -19.78
N LEU A 207 8.26 -19.52 -18.94
CA LEU A 207 9.20 -18.54 -18.39
C LEU A 207 10.32 -19.22 -17.61
N ARG A 208 10.00 -20.28 -16.84
CA ARG A 208 11.00 -21.08 -16.12
C ARG A 208 11.85 -21.93 -17.05
N ALA A 209 11.26 -22.57 -18.06
CA ALA A 209 11.97 -23.46 -18.98
C ALA A 209 13.01 -22.72 -19.82
N VAL A 210 12.76 -21.46 -20.18
CA VAL A 210 13.70 -20.64 -20.98
C VAL A 210 14.47 -19.63 -20.14
N ASP A 211 14.41 -19.74 -18.81
CA ASP A 211 15.09 -18.91 -17.82
C ASP A 211 14.91 -17.39 -18.03
N LYS A 212 13.68 -16.95 -18.31
CA LYS A 212 13.37 -15.51 -18.35
C LYS A 212 13.49 -14.90 -16.96
N LYS A 213 14.12 -13.72 -16.89
CA LYS A 213 14.37 -12.96 -15.66
C LYS A 213 13.52 -11.71 -15.55
N THR A 214 13.40 -10.95 -16.65
CA THR A 214 12.71 -9.67 -16.69
C THR A 214 11.41 -9.76 -17.47
N LEU A 215 10.30 -9.33 -16.86
CA LEU A 215 8.97 -9.34 -17.47
C LEU A 215 8.49 -7.90 -17.66
N LEU A 216 8.25 -7.52 -18.91
CA LEU A 216 7.67 -6.23 -19.27
C LEU A 216 6.16 -6.40 -19.41
N PHE A 217 5.35 -5.55 -18.77
CA PHE A 217 3.89 -5.70 -18.74
C PHE A 217 3.19 -4.55 -19.45
N ALA A 218 2.26 -4.92 -20.35
CA ALA A 218 1.35 -4.02 -21.05
C ALA A 218 -0.06 -4.63 -21.07
N GLY A 219 -1.06 -3.82 -21.43
CA GLY A 219 -2.43 -4.27 -21.66
C GLY A 219 -3.44 -3.83 -20.60
N VAL A 220 -4.53 -4.57 -20.44
CA VAL A 220 -5.68 -4.17 -19.61
C VAL A 220 -6.21 -5.29 -18.73
N ASN A 221 -6.93 -5.02 -17.64
CA ASN A 221 -6.96 -3.73 -16.93
C ASN A 221 -5.75 -3.62 -15.99
N THR A 222 -5.19 -2.42 -15.87
CA THR A 222 -4.02 -2.12 -15.03
C THR A 222 -4.16 -2.67 -13.62
N ASP A 223 -5.26 -2.38 -12.93
CA ASP A 223 -5.54 -2.75 -11.53
C ASP A 223 -6.07 -4.18 -11.35
N GLN A 224 -6.33 -4.91 -12.44
CA GLN A 224 -6.94 -6.24 -12.39
C GLN A 224 -6.02 -7.31 -12.99
N CYS A 225 -6.15 -7.60 -14.28
CA CYS A 225 -5.41 -8.70 -14.91
C CYS A 225 -3.92 -8.39 -15.02
N VAL A 226 -3.56 -7.13 -15.29
CA VAL A 226 -2.17 -6.69 -15.32
C VAL A 226 -1.58 -6.73 -13.91
N PHE A 227 -2.14 -6.00 -12.94
CA PHE A 227 -1.67 -6.00 -11.55
C PHE A 227 -1.64 -7.39 -10.92
N GLY A 228 -2.66 -8.21 -11.16
CA GLY A 228 -2.70 -9.59 -10.68
C GLY A 228 -1.54 -10.43 -11.23
N THR A 229 -1.25 -10.29 -12.53
CA THR A 229 -0.10 -10.99 -13.14
C THR A 229 1.23 -10.46 -12.63
N VAL A 230 1.37 -9.12 -12.47
CA VAL A 230 2.56 -8.50 -11.88
C VAL A 230 2.78 -8.96 -10.43
N SER A 231 1.71 -9.02 -9.64
CA SER A 231 1.77 -9.42 -8.23
C SER A 231 2.23 -10.87 -8.06
N ASP A 232 1.71 -11.78 -8.88
CA ASP A 232 2.18 -13.16 -8.88
C ASP A 232 3.60 -13.27 -9.42
N ALA A 233 3.93 -12.56 -10.50
CA ALA A 233 5.28 -12.54 -11.06
C ALA A 233 6.33 -12.10 -10.01
N TYR A 234 6.05 -11.01 -9.30
CA TYR A 234 6.86 -10.53 -8.19
C TYR A 234 7.00 -11.59 -7.09
N SER A 235 5.89 -12.23 -6.69
CA SER A 235 5.90 -13.26 -5.65
C SER A 235 6.72 -14.48 -6.02
N TYR A 236 6.76 -14.83 -7.30
CA TYR A 236 7.62 -15.89 -7.85
C TYR A 236 9.07 -15.44 -8.10
N GLY A 237 9.39 -14.17 -7.92
CA GLY A 237 10.75 -13.63 -7.99
C GLY A 237 11.23 -13.19 -9.37
N TRP A 238 10.33 -12.82 -10.28
CA TRP A 238 10.71 -12.18 -11.54
C TRP A 238 10.89 -10.67 -11.38
N ASP A 239 11.78 -10.10 -12.18
CA ASP A 239 11.95 -8.65 -12.25
C ASP A 239 10.78 -8.06 -13.04
N CYS A 240 9.92 -7.30 -12.37
CA CYS A 240 8.70 -6.77 -12.97
C CYS A 240 8.88 -5.33 -13.45
N VAL A 241 8.49 -5.06 -14.69
CA VAL A 241 8.49 -3.72 -15.27
C VAL A 241 7.10 -3.45 -15.86
N LEU A 242 6.36 -2.52 -15.28
CA LEU A 242 5.10 -2.04 -15.85
C LEU A 242 5.35 -0.89 -16.82
N LEU A 243 4.74 -0.97 -18.00
CA LEU A 243 4.78 0.09 -19.00
C LEU A 243 3.51 0.95 -18.84
N ASP A 244 3.59 2.07 -18.12
CA ASP A 244 2.43 2.83 -17.66
C ASP A 244 1.56 3.34 -18.82
N ASP A 245 2.18 3.87 -19.86
CA ASP A 245 1.53 4.35 -21.08
C ASP A 245 1.10 3.23 -22.04
N CYS A 246 1.47 1.97 -21.75
CA CYS A 246 1.01 0.78 -22.45
C CYS A 246 -0.04 0.00 -21.64
N THR A 247 -0.56 0.59 -20.57
CA THR A 247 -1.62 -0.01 -19.75
C THR A 247 -2.80 0.93 -19.58
N GLY A 248 -3.97 0.38 -19.25
CA GLY A 248 -5.13 1.19 -18.96
C GLY A 248 -6.20 0.45 -18.16
N THR A 249 -6.97 1.18 -17.35
CA THR A 249 -8.14 0.64 -16.66
C THR A 249 -9.37 1.52 -16.79
N MET A 250 -10.54 0.89 -16.67
CA MET A 250 -11.85 1.54 -16.58
C MET A 250 -12.43 1.54 -15.16
N THR A 251 -11.70 1.04 -14.16
CA THR A 251 -12.20 0.93 -12.77
C THR A 251 -12.51 2.31 -12.14
N GLY A 252 -11.84 3.38 -12.57
CA GLY A 252 -11.97 4.72 -11.99
C GLY A 252 -11.33 4.81 -10.60
N MET A 253 -11.72 5.82 -9.80
CA MET A 253 -11.32 5.97 -8.38
C MET A 253 -9.80 5.94 -8.11
N GLY A 254 -8.99 6.48 -9.04
CA GLY A 254 -7.53 6.46 -8.92
C GLY A 254 -6.88 5.07 -9.06
N ALA A 255 -7.62 4.05 -9.52
CA ALA A 255 -7.12 2.67 -9.58
C ALA A 255 -5.86 2.50 -10.45
N GLN A 256 -5.74 3.27 -11.54
CA GLN A 256 -4.53 3.31 -12.37
C GLN A 256 -3.32 3.75 -11.54
N ALA A 257 -3.40 4.96 -10.98
CA ALA A 257 -2.32 5.58 -10.21
C ALA A 257 -1.94 4.75 -8.99
N LEU A 258 -2.92 4.17 -8.27
CA LEU A 258 -2.65 3.30 -7.12
C LEU A 258 -1.91 2.02 -7.53
N SER A 259 -2.27 1.43 -8.66
CA SER A 259 -1.62 0.20 -9.15
C SER A 259 -0.19 0.49 -9.58
N GLU A 260 0.03 1.56 -10.34
CA GLU A 260 1.35 2.04 -10.75
C GLU A 260 2.22 2.35 -9.52
N TYR A 261 1.69 3.10 -8.55
CA TYR A 261 2.40 3.42 -7.31
C TYR A 261 2.83 2.17 -6.55
N ASN A 262 1.91 1.22 -6.34
CA ASN A 262 2.23 -0.02 -5.64
C ASN A 262 3.32 -0.82 -6.34
N ILE A 263 3.28 -0.88 -7.67
CA ILE A 263 4.28 -1.58 -8.47
C ILE A 263 5.63 -0.88 -8.36
N ALA A 264 5.68 0.44 -8.58
CA ALA A 264 6.90 1.24 -8.52
C ALA A 264 7.59 1.21 -7.15
N GLN A 265 6.81 1.14 -6.07
CA GLN A 265 7.36 1.17 -4.71
C GLN A 265 7.79 -0.19 -4.20
N ASN A 266 7.05 -1.26 -4.53
CA ASN A 266 7.18 -2.53 -3.81
C ASN A 266 7.49 -3.73 -4.71
N MET A 267 7.09 -3.69 -5.99
CA MET A 267 7.01 -4.91 -6.81
C MET A 267 7.98 -4.91 -7.99
N GLY A 268 8.52 -3.75 -8.36
CA GLY A 268 9.44 -3.62 -9.47
C GLY A 268 9.56 -2.17 -9.93
N PHE A 269 9.51 -1.98 -11.25
CA PHE A 269 9.73 -0.69 -11.90
C PHE A 269 8.51 -0.27 -12.71
N VAL A 270 8.31 1.04 -12.86
CA VAL A 270 7.28 1.61 -13.72
C VAL A 270 7.96 2.60 -14.66
N THR A 271 7.66 2.51 -15.95
CA THR A 271 8.25 3.40 -16.96
C THR A 271 7.28 3.61 -18.11
N GLY A 272 7.44 4.71 -18.85
CA GLY A 272 6.65 5.02 -20.05
C GLY A 272 7.53 5.23 -21.28
N ILE A 273 6.94 5.22 -22.48
CA ILE A 273 7.65 5.39 -23.76
C ILE A 273 8.24 6.79 -23.93
N VAL A 274 7.64 7.83 -23.34
CA VAL A 274 8.24 9.18 -23.36
C VAL A 274 9.61 9.17 -22.67
N THR A 275 9.82 8.24 -21.74
CA THR A 275 11.07 7.99 -21.02
C THR A 275 11.93 6.89 -21.68
N ALA A 276 11.31 5.87 -22.32
CA ALA A 276 12.01 4.81 -23.04
C ALA A 276 12.52 5.19 -24.45
N GLN A 277 12.30 6.41 -24.94
CA GLN A 277 12.91 6.90 -26.19
C GLN A 277 14.45 7.07 -26.12
N MET A 278 15.09 6.79 -24.98
CA MET A 278 16.54 6.84 -24.80
C MET A 278 17.18 5.47 -24.51
N VAL A 279 16.68 4.38 -25.08
CA VAL A 279 17.44 3.10 -25.06
C VAL A 279 18.66 3.21 -25.96
N LYS A 280 19.80 3.55 -25.36
CA LYS A 280 21.13 3.17 -25.88
C LYS A 280 21.32 1.68 -25.60
N ILE A 281 21.62 0.93 -26.65
CA ILE A 281 22.30 -0.35 -26.47
C ILE A 281 23.75 0.01 -26.12
N CYS A 282 24.19 -0.33 -24.92
CA CYS A 282 25.61 -0.33 -24.62
C CYS A 282 26.12 -1.73 -24.96
N GLU A 283 26.66 -1.91 -26.17
CA GLU A 283 27.56 -3.03 -26.42
C GLU A 283 28.90 -2.64 -25.78
N VAL A 284 29.35 -3.41 -24.79
CA VAL A 284 30.69 -3.22 -24.23
C VAL A 284 31.69 -3.67 -25.29
N THR A 285 32.14 -2.75 -26.15
CA THR A 285 33.34 -2.99 -26.96
C THR A 285 34.53 -3.06 -26.02
N SER A 286 35.24 -4.18 -26.05
CA SER A 286 36.36 -4.63 -25.20
C SER A 286 37.51 -3.64 -25.00
N ASN A 287 37.28 -2.47 -24.39
CA ASN A 287 38.32 -1.48 -24.09
C ASN A 287 38.29 -0.91 -22.67
N ASP A 288 37.42 -1.41 -21.78
CA ASP A 288 37.41 -1.05 -20.36
C ASP A 288 38.00 -2.17 -19.49
N ASP A 289 39.27 -2.50 -19.76
CA ASP A 289 40.03 -3.54 -19.05
C ASP A 289 40.17 -3.28 -17.54
N LYS A 290 39.97 -2.05 -17.05
CA LYS A 290 40.24 -1.72 -15.64
C LYS A 290 39.10 -2.02 -14.68
N ALA A 291 37.85 -2.05 -15.14
CA ALA A 291 36.69 -2.37 -14.30
C ALA A 291 36.46 -3.89 -14.18
N GLN A 292 36.69 -4.63 -15.27
CA GLN A 292 36.59 -6.10 -15.26
C GLN A 292 37.72 -6.77 -14.48
N GLU A 293 38.94 -6.22 -14.49
CA GLU A 293 40.07 -6.79 -13.75
C GLU A 293 39.82 -6.77 -12.22
N GLN A 294 39.15 -5.75 -11.68
CA GLN A 294 38.78 -5.71 -10.26
C GLN A 294 37.66 -6.69 -9.88
N LEU A 295 36.71 -6.96 -10.80
CA LEU A 295 35.64 -7.94 -10.57
C LEU A 295 36.17 -9.39 -10.63
N HIS A 296 37.09 -9.67 -11.56
CA HIS A 296 37.69 -10.99 -11.77
C HIS A 296 38.69 -11.36 -10.66
N ILE A 297 39.45 -10.38 -10.14
CA ILE A 297 40.37 -10.60 -9.00
C ILE A 297 39.59 -10.94 -7.73
N ARG A 298 38.42 -10.32 -7.51
CA ARG A 298 37.59 -10.60 -6.32
C ARG A 298 36.96 -11.99 -6.35
N SER A 299 36.43 -12.45 -7.49
CA SER A 299 35.82 -13.78 -7.62
C SER A 299 36.84 -14.93 -7.49
N SER A 300 38.08 -14.72 -7.97
CA SER A 300 39.18 -15.69 -7.85
C SER A 300 39.68 -15.84 -6.40
N LEU A 301 39.74 -14.74 -5.64
CA LEU A 301 40.11 -14.75 -4.22
C LEU A 301 39.02 -15.41 -3.35
N THR A 302 37.73 -15.22 -3.66
CA THR A 302 36.65 -15.91 -2.93
C THR A 302 36.63 -17.41 -3.21
N ARG A 303 36.92 -17.84 -4.45
CA ARG A 303 37.04 -19.27 -4.79
C ARG A 303 38.22 -19.95 -4.09
N HIS A 304 39.36 -19.29 -3.96
CA HIS A 304 40.51 -19.85 -3.25
C HIS A 304 40.29 -19.93 -1.72
N LEU A 305 39.58 -18.96 -1.14
CA LEU A 305 39.24 -18.97 0.29
C LEU A 305 38.18 -20.04 0.64
N LEU A 306 37.20 -20.27 -0.24
CA LEU A 306 36.18 -21.32 -0.09
C LEU A 306 36.75 -22.73 -0.27
N VAL A 307 37.73 -22.94 -1.15
CA VAL A 307 38.43 -24.23 -1.28
C VAL A 307 39.33 -24.50 -0.08
N PHE A 308 39.96 -23.47 0.51
CA PHE A 308 40.72 -23.60 1.75
C PHE A 308 39.83 -23.94 2.95
N LEU A 309 38.67 -23.30 3.09
CA LEU A 309 37.71 -23.56 4.17
C LEU A 309 37.00 -24.93 4.03
N SER A 310 36.70 -25.34 2.79
CA SER A 310 36.16 -26.67 2.47
C SER A 310 37.13 -27.80 2.85
N ASN A 311 38.42 -27.65 2.53
CA ASN A 311 39.45 -28.63 2.90
C ASN A 311 39.73 -28.67 4.41
N TYR A 312 39.61 -27.54 5.12
CA TYR A 312 39.73 -27.49 6.58
C TYR A 312 38.54 -28.16 7.29
N MET A 313 37.32 -28.01 6.75
CA MET A 313 36.11 -28.65 7.26
C MET A 313 36.00 -30.14 6.91
N PHE A 314 36.65 -30.61 5.84
CA PHE A 314 36.74 -32.03 5.51
C PHE A 314 37.70 -32.78 6.45
N SER A 315 38.79 -32.13 6.90
CA SER A 315 39.74 -32.68 7.88
C SER A 315 39.13 -32.88 9.28
N MET A 316 38.16 -32.04 9.69
CA MET A 316 37.46 -32.18 10.98
C MET A 316 36.30 -33.21 10.97
N ARG A 317 35.93 -33.79 9.83
CA ARG A 317 34.81 -34.76 9.71
C ARG A 317 35.22 -36.23 9.81
N VAL A 318 36.49 -36.55 10.08
CA VAL A 318 36.98 -37.94 10.20
C VAL A 318 37.04 -38.45 11.66
N GLN A 319 36.61 -37.66 12.66
CA GLN A 319 36.66 -38.06 14.08
C GLN A 319 35.33 -38.12 14.85
N ALA A 320 34.17 -38.00 14.16
CA ALA A 320 32.86 -38.03 14.83
C ALA A 320 31.88 -39.04 14.20
N SER A 321 32.35 -40.26 13.93
CA SER A 321 31.53 -41.38 13.43
C SER A 321 31.49 -42.54 14.40
N ILE A 322 31.13 -42.28 15.66
CA ILE A 322 30.62 -43.31 16.59
C ILE A 322 29.56 -42.62 17.46
N GLY A 323 28.28 -42.90 17.19
CA GLY A 323 27.19 -42.41 18.05
C GLY A 323 25.88 -42.01 17.36
N ILE A 324 25.46 -42.69 16.29
CA ILE A 324 24.10 -42.56 15.76
C ILE A 324 23.51 -43.97 15.57
N ALA A 325 23.05 -44.57 16.67
CA ALA A 325 22.26 -45.80 16.66
C ALA A 325 21.60 -46.03 18.04
N SER A 326 20.78 -45.09 18.55
CA SER A 326 19.95 -45.34 19.76
C SER A 326 18.73 -44.42 19.95
N LEU A 327 18.33 -43.57 19.00
CA LEU A 327 17.25 -42.59 19.23
C LEU A 327 16.14 -42.58 18.15
N LEU A 328 15.92 -43.73 17.50
CA LEU A 328 14.81 -43.95 16.58
C LEU A 328 13.98 -45.15 17.04
N GLN A 329 13.31 -44.99 18.19
CA GLN A 329 12.18 -45.82 18.65
C GLN A 329 11.68 -45.26 19.99
N LEU A 330 10.86 -44.21 19.96
CA LEU A 330 9.67 -44.02 20.83
C LEU A 330 9.01 -42.68 20.49
N TYR A 331 7.67 -42.68 20.52
CA TYR A 331 6.75 -41.57 20.30
C TYR A 331 6.47 -41.13 18.85
N GLY A 332 5.83 -42.04 18.11
CA GLY A 332 4.68 -41.63 17.30
C GLY A 332 3.42 -41.53 18.16
N ALA A 333 2.48 -40.68 17.70
CA ALA A 333 1.13 -40.43 18.20
C ALA A 333 0.95 -39.46 19.38
N VAL A 334 0.98 -38.14 19.08
CA VAL A 334 0.00 -37.19 19.66
C VAL A 334 -0.49 -36.27 18.53
N CYS A 335 -1.81 -36.20 18.44
CA CYS A 335 -2.71 -35.41 17.62
C CYS A 335 -2.15 -34.17 16.91
N ALA A 336 -2.42 -34.10 15.60
CA ALA A 336 -2.51 -32.86 14.85
C ALA A 336 -3.48 -31.88 15.54
N LEU A 337 -3.00 -30.69 15.87
CA LEU A 337 -3.83 -29.53 16.16
C LEU A 337 -3.85 -28.63 14.91
N PRO A 338 -5.01 -28.05 14.55
CA PRO A 338 -5.15 -27.23 13.37
C PRO A 338 -4.40 -25.92 13.54
N THR A 339 -3.72 -25.50 12.47
CA THR A 339 -3.20 -24.15 12.28
C THR A 339 -4.35 -23.16 12.49
N GLU A 340 -4.31 -22.41 13.59
CA GLU A 340 -5.25 -21.32 13.85
C GLU A 340 -5.18 -20.33 12.68
N GLN A 341 -6.28 -20.19 11.96
CA GLN A 341 -6.47 -19.11 11.00
C GLN A 341 -6.52 -17.80 11.77
N GLN A 342 -5.52 -16.94 11.59
CA GLN A 342 -5.67 -15.54 11.97
C GLN A 342 -6.64 -14.85 11.00
N PRO A 343 -7.63 -14.09 11.48
CA PRO A 343 -8.55 -13.36 10.60
C PRO A 343 -7.79 -12.29 9.80
N LEU A 344 -8.18 -12.09 8.54
CA LEU A 344 -7.69 -11.02 7.66
C LEU A 344 -7.80 -9.66 8.37
N GLN A 345 -6.66 -9.06 8.74
CA GLN A 345 -6.60 -7.66 9.11
C GLN A 345 -6.70 -6.81 7.83
N ALA A 346 -7.73 -5.96 7.76
CA ALA A 346 -7.81 -4.94 6.74
C ALA A 346 -6.58 -4.03 6.82
N LYS A 347 -5.99 -3.68 5.66
CA LYS A 347 -4.82 -2.78 5.57
C LYS A 347 -5.21 -1.40 6.09
N SER A 348 -4.93 -1.15 7.35
CA SER A 348 -4.97 0.18 7.99
C SER A 348 -3.58 0.81 7.93
N SER A 349 -3.51 2.15 7.83
CA SER A 349 -2.25 2.88 7.86
C SER A 349 -1.45 2.59 9.15
N PRO A 350 -0.11 2.76 9.14
CA PRO A 350 0.72 2.54 10.34
C PRO A 350 0.23 3.36 11.54
N ASP A 351 -0.29 4.56 11.30
CA ASP A 351 -0.81 5.47 12.32
C ASP A 351 -2.15 4.98 12.88
N VAL A 352 -3.06 4.48 12.03
CA VAL A 352 -4.33 3.87 12.46
C VAL A 352 -4.09 2.57 13.25
N GLN A 353 -3.10 1.75 12.85
CA GLN A 353 -2.70 0.56 13.61
C GLN A 353 -2.12 0.93 14.98
N ALA A 354 -1.32 1.99 15.05
CA ALA A 354 -0.78 2.50 16.30
C ALA A 354 -1.89 2.99 17.24
N VAL A 355 -2.92 3.67 16.71
CA VAL A 355 -4.11 4.07 17.47
C VAL A 355 -4.81 2.84 18.05
N GLN A 356 -5.13 1.84 17.23
CA GLN A 356 -5.80 0.62 17.70
C GLN A 356 -4.98 -0.12 18.76
N ALA A 357 -3.67 -0.24 18.57
CA ALA A 357 -2.76 -0.86 19.53
C ALA A 357 -2.72 -0.09 20.87
N ALA A 358 -2.69 1.24 20.82
CA ALA A 358 -2.70 2.09 22.01
C ALA A 358 -4.02 1.98 22.79
N LEU A 359 -5.16 1.94 22.10
CA LEU A 359 -6.48 1.79 22.73
C LEU A 359 -6.63 0.42 23.41
N ARG A 360 -6.15 -0.67 22.79
CA ARG A 360 -6.11 -2.01 23.40
C ARG A 360 -5.22 -2.05 24.64
N LYS A 361 -4.02 -1.45 24.54
CA LYS A 361 -3.07 -1.37 25.66
C LYS A 361 -3.64 -0.56 26.84
N ALA A 362 -4.45 0.45 26.56
CA ALA A 362 -5.10 1.28 27.57
C ALA A 362 -6.42 0.69 28.09
N GLU A 363 -6.81 -0.52 27.67
CA GLU A 363 -8.06 -1.20 28.03
C GLU A 363 -9.29 -0.34 27.74
N ILE A 364 -9.28 0.45 26.64
CA ILE A 364 -10.44 1.24 26.19
C ILE A 364 -11.33 0.36 25.29
N ILE A 365 -10.71 -0.45 24.44
CA ILE A 365 -11.32 -1.53 23.66
C ILE A 365 -10.78 -2.89 24.17
N PRO A 366 -11.54 -3.99 24.07
CA PRO A 366 -12.81 -4.18 23.36
C PRO A 366 -14.09 -3.99 24.19
N THR A 367 -14.02 -3.58 25.46
CA THR A 367 -15.20 -3.65 26.35
C THR A 367 -15.38 -2.55 27.38
N ALA A 368 -14.37 -1.75 27.73
CA ALA A 368 -14.49 -0.78 28.85
C ALA A 368 -15.16 0.55 28.47
N VAL A 369 -15.20 0.90 27.18
CA VAL A 369 -15.80 2.15 26.68
C VAL A 369 -16.53 1.89 25.36
N ILE A 370 -15.91 1.13 24.46
CA ILE A 370 -16.49 0.81 23.16
C ILE A 370 -15.99 -0.55 22.67
N ASP A 371 -16.77 -1.17 21.79
CA ASP A 371 -16.42 -2.44 21.16
C ASP A 371 -15.20 -2.28 20.23
N ASP A 372 -14.49 -3.38 19.95
CA ASP A 372 -13.34 -3.34 19.05
C ASP A 372 -13.77 -2.85 17.65
N PHE A 373 -13.12 -1.80 17.17
CA PHE A 373 -13.34 -1.24 15.86
C PHE A 373 -12.01 -0.96 15.18
N LEU A 374 -12.04 -0.89 13.85
CA LEU A 374 -10.90 -0.47 13.06
C LEU A 374 -11.05 1.03 12.76
N PRO A 375 -10.21 1.91 13.31
CA PRO A 375 -10.30 3.33 12.99
C PRO A 375 -10.06 3.53 11.49
N SER A 376 -10.75 4.48 10.88
CA SER A 376 -10.58 4.86 9.47
C SER A 376 -9.95 6.23 9.30
N LEU A 377 -9.91 7.02 10.38
CA LEU A 377 -9.38 8.38 10.43
C LEU A 377 -8.44 8.54 11.63
N THR A 378 -7.48 9.47 11.56
CA THR A 378 -6.69 9.86 12.72
C THR A 378 -7.20 11.18 13.31
N LEU A 379 -7.19 11.26 14.65
CA LEU A 379 -7.75 12.38 15.41
C LEU A 379 -6.61 13.14 16.11
N SER A 380 -6.41 14.40 15.74
CA SER A 380 -5.55 15.33 16.47
C SER A 380 -6.39 16.21 17.40
N VAL A 381 -6.02 16.23 18.68
CA VAL A 381 -6.66 17.08 19.69
C VAL A 381 -5.58 17.95 20.32
N SER A 382 -5.72 19.27 20.22
CA SER A 382 -4.73 20.21 20.74
C SER A 382 -5.36 21.28 21.63
N TRP A 383 -4.64 21.65 22.68
CA TRP A 383 -4.91 22.79 23.56
C TRP A 383 -3.82 23.85 23.36
N LYS A 384 -4.01 25.04 23.94
CA LYS A 384 -3.05 26.15 23.83
C LYS A 384 -1.59 25.82 24.24
N LYS A 385 -1.37 24.73 25.00
CA LYS A 385 -0.07 24.39 25.58
C LYS A 385 0.33 22.92 25.47
N ASP A 386 -0.59 22.02 25.15
CA ASP A 386 -0.35 20.59 25.06
C ASP A 386 -1.21 19.98 23.96
N GLU A 387 -0.83 18.82 23.46
CA GLU A 387 -1.57 18.03 22.47
C GLU A 387 -1.78 16.59 22.96
N ALA A 388 -2.81 15.92 22.45
CA ALA A 388 -3.10 14.53 22.78
C ALA A 388 -2.26 13.56 21.93
N GLU A 389 -1.41 12.79 22.59
CA GLU A 389 -0.50 11.81 21.96
C GLU A 389 -0.83 10.38 22.44
N LEU A 390 -2.05 9.90 22.20
CA LEU A 390 -2.47 8.51 22.43
C LEU A 390 -2.05 7.94 23.81
N GLY A 391 -2.37 8.68 24.87
CA GLY A 391 -2.09 8.27 26.25
C GLY A 391 -0.97 9.02 26.96
N ASN A 392 -0.56 10.20 26.46
CA ASN A 392 0.26 11.11 27.25
C ASN A 392 -0.52 11.68 28.46
N THR A 393 0.20 12.14 29.49
CA THR A 393 -0.42 12.68 30.72
C THR A 393 -0.39 14.21 30.72
N ILE A 394 -1.56 14.84 30.67
CA ILE A 394 -1.72 16.29 30.64
C ILE A 394 -2.21 16.81 32.00
N LYS A 395 -1.71 17.98 32.41
CA LYS A 395 -2.13 18.60 33.68
C LYS A 395 -3.54 19.18 33.52
N PRO A 396 -4.48 18.95 34.47
CA PRO A 396 -5.85 19.46 34.37
C PRO A 396 -5.96 20.96 34.06
N LYS A 397 -5.01 21.77 34.56
CA LYS A 397 -4.94 23.22 34.28
C LYS A 397 -4.75 23.59 32.80
N HIS A 398 -4.27 22.68 31.97
CA HIS A 398 -4.06 22.91 30.53
C HIS A 398 -5.26 22.42 29.70
N LEU A 399 -6.17 21.65 30.30
CA LEU A 399 -7.37 21.08 29.68
C LEU A 399 -8.64 21.92 29.95
N GLN A 400 -8.49 23.12 30.52
CA GLN A 400 -9.63 23.94 30.99
C GLN A 400 -10.42 24.59 29.84
N SER A 401 -9.76 24.90 28.74
CA SER A 401 -10.43 25.37 27.53
C SER A 401 -10.78 24.20 26.62
N GLN A 402 -11.86 24.35 25.85
CA GLN A 402 -12.20 23.43 24.76
C GLN A 402 -11.00 23.26 23.81
N PRO A 403 -10.67 22.03 23.40
CA PRO A 403 -9.59 21.78 22.46
C PRO A 403 -9.97 22.13 21.02
N SER A 404 -8.97 22.45 20.20
CA SER A 404 -9.09 22.38 18.75
C SER A 404 -9.02 20.92 18.30
N ILE A 405 -9.99 20.53 17.48
CA ILE A 405 -10.03 19.19 16.89
C ILE A 405 -9.65 19.30 15.43
N THR A 406 -8.85 18.36 14.97
CA THR A 406 -8.56 18.20 13.56
C THR A 406 -8.65 16.72 13.22
N LEU A 407 -9.56 16.39 12.30
CA LEU A 407 -9.63 15.07 11.70
C LEU A 407 -8.70 15.03 10.50
N HIS A 408 -7.85 14.01 10.46
CA HIS A 408 -7.00 13.74 9.32
C HIS A 408 -7.54 12.50 8.62
N GLU A 409 -7.86 12.68 7.36
CA GLU A 409 -8.15 11.58 6.46
C GLU A 409 -6.81 11.12 5.87
N ASP A 410 -6.46 9.85 6.07
CA ASP A 410 -5.31 9.23 5.41
C ASP A 410 -5.69 8.89 3.96
N ILE A 411 -6.14 9.89 3.20
CA ILE A 411 -6.50 9.76 1.80
C ILE A 411 -5.43 10.45 0.96
N SER A 412 -4.87 9.70 0.01
CA SER A 412 -4.11 10.26 -1.11
C SER A 412 -4.93 11.38 -1.80
N PRO A 413 -4.34 12.52 -2.16
CA PRO A 413 -5.01 13.80 -2.44
C PRO A 413 -5.89 13.88 -3.71
N GLU A 414 -6.66 12.85 -4.05
CA GLU A 414 -7.47 12.81 -5.28
C GLU A 414 -8.97 12.49 -5.06
N SER A 415 -9.43 12.29 -3.82
CA SER A 415 -10.87 12.22 -3.53
C SER A 415 -11.38 13.54 -2.96
N ILE A 416 -11.40 14.60 -3.77
CA ILE A 416 -12.26 15.76 -3.47
C ILE A 416 -13.67 15.39 -3.91
N VAL A 417 -14.39 14.67 -3.05
CA VAL A 417 -15.85 14.71 -3.05
C VAL A 417 -16.22 15.73 -1.99
N ASP A 418 -16.81 16.85 -2.41
CA ASP A 418 -17.23 18.00 -1.58
C ASP A 418 -18.34 17.67 -0.54
N THR A 419 -18.54 16.40 -0.21
CA THR A 419 -19.57 15.93 0.72
C THR A 419 -18.93 15.07 1.79
N HIS A 420 -18.40 15.70 2.83
CA HIS A 420 -17.96 15.00 4.03
C HIS A 420 -19.20 14.57 4.84
N PRO A 421 -19.26 13.32 5.35
CA PRO A 421 -20.34 12.91 6.24
C PRO A 421 -20.30 13.74 7.54
N ALA A 422 -21.46 13.95 8.16
CA ALA A 422 -21.55 14.70 9.40
C ALA A 422 -20.86 13.91 10.54
N TYR A 423 -19.70 14.38 11.02
CA TYR A 423 -18.98 13.76 12.12
C TYR A 423 -19.47 14.28 13.49
N VAL A 424 -19.52 13.38 14.46
CA VAL A 424 -19.85 13.66 15.87
C VAL A 424 -18.66 13.32 16.74
N ILE A 425 -18.19 14.25 17.56
CA ILE A 425 -17.14 14.01 18.54
C ILE A 425 -17.72 13.92 19.95
N THR A 426 -17.14 13.03 20.74
CA THR A 426 -17.50 12.81 22.13
C THR A 426 -16.26 12.77 23.01
N LEU A 427 -16.42 13.15 24.28
CA LEU A 427 -15.41 12.98 25.32
C LEU A 427 -16.03 12.27 26.52
N THR A 428 -15.44 11.15 26.93
CA THR A 428 -15.91 10.33 28.06
C THR A 428 -14.78 10.03 29.05
N ASP A 429 -15.12 9.91 30.34
CA ASP A 429 -14.22 9.46 31.42
C ASP A 429 -14.75 8.13 32.00
N PRO A 430 -14.16 6.98 31.63
CA PRO A 430 -14.55 5.67 32.15
C PRO A 430 -14.09 5.41 33.60
N ASP A 431 -13.18 6.23 34.12
CA ASP A 431 -12.50 5.99 35.39
C ASP A 431 -13.13 6.79 36.55
N ALA A 432 -14.30 7.39 36.37
CA ALA A 432 -14.95 8.17 37.42
C ALA A 432 -15.64 7.26 38.47
N PRO A 433 -15.51 7.53 39.79
CA PRO A 433 -14.65 8.51 40.44
C PRO A 433 -13.18 8.08 40.57
N SER A 434 -12.86 6.78 40.44
CA SER A 434 -11.48 6.27 40.32
C SER A 434 -11.45 4.99 39.49
N ARG A 435 -10.32 4.65 38.88
CA ARG A 435 -10.16 3.40 38.11
C ARG A 435 -10.38 2.15 38.97
N ASP A 436 -9.99 2.19 40.23
CA ASP A 436 -10.11 1.04 41.15
C ASP A 436 -11.55 0.84 41.65
N ASN A 437 -12.38 1.89 41.60
CA ASN A 437 -13.80 1.85 41.96
C ASN A 437 -14.60 2.81 41.06
N PRO A 438 -14.95 2.41 39.83
CA PRO A 438 -15.58 3.27 38.83
C PRO A 438 -17.11 3.31 38.99
N GLU A 439 -17.60 3.67 40.17
CA GLU A 439 -19.04 3.78 40.49
C GLU A 439 -19.78 4.73 39.55
N TRP A 440 -19.11 5.73 38.99
CA TRP A 440 -19.67 6.72 38.07
C TRP A 440 -19.10 6.58 36.65
N SER A 441 -18.70 5.35 36.29
CA SER A 441 -18.04 5.04 35.02
C SER A 441 -18.76 5.65 33.83
N GLU A 442 -17.97 6.14 32.88
CA GLU A 442 -18.42 6.83 31.67
C GLU A 442 -19.17 8.14 31.97
N MET A 443 -18.43 9.10 32.52
CA MET A 443 -18.91 10.48 32.64
C MET A 443 -18.84 11.19 31.27
N CYS A 444 -19.97 11.70 30.78
CA CYS A 444 -20.04 12.49 29.54
C CYS A 444 -19.48 13.90 29.77
N HIS A 445 -18.30 14.16 29.20
CA HIS A 445 -17.62 15.44 29.29
C HIS A 445 -17.96 16.39 28.14
N TRP A 446 -18.19 15.87 26.93
CA TRP A 446 -18.46 16.71 25.76
C TRP A 446 -19.14 15.92 24.63
N ILE A 447 -20.06 16.57 23.90
CA ILE A 447 -20.62 16.08 22.64
C ILE A 447 -20.73 17.28 21.70
N ALA A 448 -20.08 17.21 20.54
CA ALA A 448 -20.18 18.25 19.52
C ALA A 448 -20.34 17.67 18.12
N THR A 449 -21.00 18.43 17.25
CA THR A 449 -21.25 18.09 15.85
C THR A 449 -20.52 19.06 14.91
N ASN A 450 -20.52 18.73 13.62
CA ASN A 450 -20.01 19.60 12.55
C ASN A 450 -18.49 19.82 12.62
N VAL A 451 -17.75 18.75 12.91
CA VAL A 451 -16.28 18.77 12.89
C VAL A 451 -15.81 18.66 11.44
N SER A 452 -15.18 19.72 10.93
CA SER A 452 -14.57 19.72 9.59
C SER A 452 -13.33 18.82 9.56
N ALA A 453 -13.26 17.94 8.57
CA ALA A 453 -12.04 17.19 8.28
C ALA A 453 -11.07 18.07 7.48
N THR A 454 -9.79 18.01 7.80
CA THR A 454 -8.74 18.70 7.02
C THR A 454 -7.78 17.68 6.44
N THR A 455 -7.61 17.71 5.13
CA THR A 455 -6.62 16.91 4.42
C THR A 455 -5.22 17.44 4.76
N LYS A 456 -4.39 16.64 5.44
CA LYS A 456 -2.97 16.95 5.59
C LYS A 456 -2.25 16.58 4.29
N THR A 457 -1.95 17.57 3.46
CA THR A 457 -1.08 17.39 2.29
C THR A 457 0.36 17.18 2.76
N PHE A 458 0.86 15.94 2.72
CA PHE A 458 2.31 15.71 2.80
C PHE A 458 2.93 16.11 1.45
N SER A 459 3.46 17.33 1.37
CA SER A 459 4.34 17.70 0.26
C SER A 459 5.76 17.26 0.59
N ILE A 460 6.29 16.29 -0.17
CA ILE A 460 7.70 15.86 -0.11
C ILE A 460 8.50 16.45 -1.29
N LEU A 461 7.94 17.44 -2.00
CA LEU A 461 8.65 18.17 -3.05
C LEU A 461 9.18 19.51 -2.53
N PRO A 462 10.47 19.84 -2.67
CA PRO A 462 10.93 21.22 -2.68
C PRO A 462 10.58 21.78 -4.07
N LEU A 463 9.43 22.44 -4.22
CA LEU A 463 9.14 23.19 -5.44
C LEU A 463 9.83 24.57 -5.37
N PRO A 464 10.51 25.01 -6.45
CA PRO A 464 11.18 26.31 -6.51
C PRO A 464 10.15 27.45 -6.51
N GLU A 465 10.53 28.55 -5.87
CA GLU A 465 9.78 29.80 -5.72
C GLU A 465 9.15 30.27 -7.04
N PHE A 466 7.86 30.03 -7.21
CA PHE A 466 6.97 30.97 -7.88
C PHE A 466 5.85 31.33 -6.92
N GLY A 467 5.86 32.59 -6.50
CA GLY A 467 5.04 33.11 -5.42
C GLY A 467 3.55 32.86 -5.64
N LEU A 468 3.02 31.95 -4.85
CA LEU A 468 1.63 31.94 -4.43
C LEU A 468 1.65 31.96 -2.90
N THR A 469 1.09 33.02 -2.34
CA THR A 469 0.93 33.26 -0.91
C THR A 469 0.29 32.05 -0.24
N LYS A 470 0.84 31.60 0.90
CA LYS A 470 0.13 30.79 1.89
C LYS A 470 -1.27 31.35 2.10
N GLN A 471 -2.27 30.66 1.56
CA GLN A 471 -3.61 30.73 2.09
C GLN A 471 -3.86 29.38 2.75
N ASP A 472 -3.52 29.33 4.04
CA ASP A 472 -4.20 28.42 4.95
C ASP A 472 -5.68 28.80 4.88
N ILE A 473 -6.49 28.06 4.13
CA ILE A 473 -7.94 28.13 4.29
C ILE A 473 -8.24 27.40 5.60
N GLU A 474 -8.01 28.08 6.72
CA GLU A 474 -8.62 27.70 7.99
C GLU A 474 -10.14 27.92 7.86
N VAL A 475 -10.88 26.89 7.48
CA VAL A 475 -12.31 26.84 7.80
C VAL A 475 -12.38 26.53 9.30
N GLN A 476 -12.25 27.56 10.14
CA GLN A 476 -12.63 27.47 11.56
C GLN A 476 -14.16 27.37 11.64
N SER A 477 -14.70 26.19 11.41
CA SER A 477 -16.06 25.88 11.87
C SER A 477 -15.96 25.52 13.35
N SER A 478 -16.42 26.41 14.23
CA SER A 478 -16.64 26.08 15.64
C SER A 478 -17.61 24.88 15.72
N PRO A 479 -17.28 23.79 16.43
CA PRO A 479 -18.19 22.67 16.61
C PRO A 479 -19.49 23.14 17.26
N ASP A 480 -20.63 22.64 16.78
CA ASP A 480 -21.93 22.90 17.41
C ASP A 480 -22.10 21.96 18.61
N ASP A 481 -22.07 22.52 19.83
CA ASP A 481 -22.14 21.75 21.07
C ASP A 481 -23.55 21.21 21.35
N VAL A 482 -23.69 19.89 21.41
CA VAL A 482 -24.91 19.20 21.90
C VAL A 482 -24.89 19.08 23.43
N VAL A 483 -23.70 18.81 23.98
CA VAL A 483 -23.40 18.85 25.41
C VAL A 483 -22.13 19.67 25.61
N GLU A 484 -22.23 20.78 26.32
CA GLU A 484 -21.12 21.72 26.58
C GLU A 484 -19.88 21.02 27.13
N TYR A 485 -18.70 21.46 26.70
CA TYR A 485 -17.42 20.95 27.15
C TYR A 485 -17.24 21.15 28.67
N LYS A 486 -17.14 20.03 29.40
CA LYS A 486 -16.76 20.01 30.82
C LYS A 486 -15.29 19.57 30.91
N PRO A 487 -14.39 20.39 31.47
CA PRO A 487 -12.97 20.07 31.47
C PRO A 487 -12.64 18.86 32.35
N PRO A 488 -11.64 18.05 31.97
CA PRO A 488 -11.04 17.01 32.80
C PRO A 488 -10.63 17.52 34.19
N GLY A 489 -11.07 16.82 35.23
CA GLY A 489 -10.92 17.26 36.62
C GLY A 489 -10.99 16.09 37.60
N PRO A 490 -10.05 15.14 37.56
CA PRO A 490 -10.10 13.97 38.43
C PRO A 490 -10.02 14.40 39.91
N PRO A 491 -10.76 13.74 40.82
CA PRO A 491 -10.71 14.06 42.25
C PRO A 491 -9.31 13.85 42.87
N PRO A 492 -9.03 14.44 44.04
CA PRO A 492 -7.79 14.14 44.77
C PRO A 492 -7.73 12.65 45.16
N ASN A 493 -6.53 12.06 45.12
CA ASN A 493 -6.24 10.69 45.56
C ASN A 493 -6.93 9.56 44.76
N THR A 494 -7.44 9.85 43.55
CA THR A 494 -8.11 8.84 42.68
C THR A 494 -7.22 8.31 41.56
N GLY A 495 -5.93 8.68 41.55
CA GLY A 495 -4.99 8.24 40.52
C GLY A 495 -5.17 8.97 39.18
N LYS A 496 -4.81 8.30 38.09
CA LYS A 496 -4.93 8.82 36.71
C LYS A 496 -6.28 8.40 36.14
N HIS A 497 -6.98 9.33 35.50
CA HIS A 497 -8.20 9.06 34.74
C HIS A 497 -7.92 9.15 33.25
N ARG A 498 -8.55 8.29 32.47
CA ARG A 498 -8.57 8.31 31.01
C ARG A 498 -9.63 9.29 30.54
N TYR A 499 -9.26 10.18 29.65
CA TYR A 499 -10.19 11.05 28.93
C TYR A 499 -10.14 10.65 27.47
N VAL A 500 -11.20 9.97 27.03
CA VAL A 500 -11.25 9.31 25.72
C VAL A 500 -12.09 10.14 24.76
N PHE A 501 -11.46 10.58 23.67
CA PHE A 501 -12.14 11.20 22.54
C PHE A 501 -12.53 10.14 21.53
N LEU A 502 -13.80 10.09 21.16
CA LEU A 502 -14.31 9.20 20.10
C LEU A 502 -15.02 10.04 19.05
N VAL A 503 -14.74 9.73 17.78
CA VAL A 503 -15.42 10.33 16.62
C VAL A 503 -16.30 9.27 15.98
N PHE A 504 -17.53 9.67 15.67
CA PHE A 504 -18.54 8.83 15.08
C PHE A 504 -19.01 9.38 13.73
N ALA A 505 -19.36 8.46 12.83
CA ALA A 505 -20.07 8.73 11.59
C ALA A 505 -21.44 8.02 11.61
N PRO A 506 -22.46 8.55 10.92
CA PRO A 506 -23.77 7.91 10.84
C PRO A 506 -23.71 6.64 9.98
N LYS A 507 -24.35 5.55 10.42
CA LYS A 507 -24.37 4.24 9.71
C LYS A 507 -24.90 4.33 8.29
N ASN A 508 -25.79 5.28 8.02
CA ASN A 508 -26.42 5.50 6.71
C ASN A 508 -25.59 6.41 5.79
N GLY A 509 -24.44 6.93 6.24
CA GLY A 509 -23.58 7.84 5.48
C GLY A 509 -24.21 9.18 5.13
N THR A 510 -25.24 9.62 5.88
CA THR A 510 -25.94 10.89 5.57
C THR A 510 -25.06 12.12 5.79
N THR A 511 -25.27 13.12 4.93
CA THR A 511 -24.69 14.46 5.01
C THR A 511 -25.67 15.47 5.61
N GLU A 512 -26.90 15.05 5.92
CA GLU A 512 -27.93 15.91 6.53
C GLU A 512 -27.63 16.16 8.02
N PRO A 513 -28.09 17.28 8.60
CA PRO A 513 -27.93 17.56 10.03
C PRO A 513 -28.49 16.43 10.90
N LEU A 514 -27.64 15.88 11.78
CA LEU A 514 -28.01 14.78 12.66
C LEU A 514 -28.93 15.25 13.79
N HIS A 515 -30.10 14.62 13.93
CA HIS A 515 -31.00 14.81 15.07
C HIS A 515 -30.58 13.93 16.24
N LEU A 516 -29.53 14.35 16.97
CA LEU A 516 -28.97 13.59 18.08
C LEU A 516 -29.82 13.74 19.36
N SER A 517 -29.99 12.62 20.07
CA SER A 517 -30.58 12.61 21.41
C SER A 517 -29.59 13.15 22.44
N LYS A 518 -30.03 14.09 23.30
CA LYS A 518 -29.19 14.60 24.39
C LYS A 518 -29.28 13.68 25.62
N PRO A 519 -28.14 13.24 26.19
CA PRO A 519 -28.13 12.55 27.49
C PRO A 519 -28.90 13.32 28.56
N LYS A 520 -29.69 12.61 29.37
CA LYS A 520 -30.46 13.22 30.48
C LYS A 520 -29.55 13.75 31.58
N ASP A 521 -28.42 13.08 31.80
CA ASP A 521 -27.38 13.46 32.75
C ASP A 521 -26.00 13.05 32.19
N ARG A 522 -24.93 13.58 32.78
CA ARG A 522 -23.55 13.27 32.39
C ARG A 522 -23.08 11.93 32.95
N GLN A 523 -23.53 11.54 34.13
CA GLN A 523 -23.19 10.24 34.72
C GLN A 523 -23.84 9.11 33.91
N HIS A 524 -23.06 8.08 33.54
CA HIS A 524 -23.48 6.95 32.71
C HIS A 524 -24.20 7.38 31.41
N TRP A 525 -23.89 8.56 30.89
CA TRP A 525 -24.59 9.13 29.73
C TRP A 525 -26.13 9.19 29.87
N GLY A 526 -26.64 9.25 31.11
CA GLY A 526 -28.07 9.33 31.42
C GLY A 526 -28.85 8.01 31.25
N THR A 527 -28.16 6.87 31.13
CA THR A 527 -28.75 5.53 31.04
C THR A 527 -29.29 5.03 32.39
N GLY A 528 -28.65 5.45 33.49
CA GLY A 528 -29.07 5.09 34.86
C GLY A 528 -28.63 3.69 35.32
N GLU A 529 -27.85 2.97 34.51
CA GLU A 529 -27.32 1.63 34.82
C GLU A 529 -25.79 1.65 34.87
N GLU A 530 -25.20 0.86 35.77
CA GLU A 530 -23.74 0.68 35.84
C GLU A 530 -23.24 -0.01 34.56
N GLY A 531 -22.31 0.64 33.85
CA GLY A 531 -21.77 0.16 32.57
C GLY A 531 -22.48 0.73 31.33
N GLY A 532 -23.49 1.58 31.51
CA GLY A 532 -24.12 2.34 30.43
C GLY A 532 -23.28 3.56 30.05
N GLY A 533 -23.09 3.80 28.74
CA GLY A 533 -22.07 4.74 28.29
C GLY A 533 -22.18 5.23 26.86
N VAL A 534 -21.03 5.67 26.31
CA VAL A 534 -20.96 6.24 24.96
C VAL A 534 -21.39 5.23 23.89
N ARG A 535 -21.18 3.93 24.13
CA ARG A 535 -21.60 2.83 23.26
C ARG A 535 -23.12 2.77 23.09
N ASP A 536 -23.88 2.82 24.18
CA ASP A 536 -25.36 2.70 24.14
C ASP A 536 -25.99 3.94 23.51
N TRP A 537 -25.41 5.10 23.82
CA TRP A 537 -25.78 6.36 23.20
C TRP A 537 -25.51 6.35 21.70
N ALA A 538 -24.33 5.91 21.25
CA ALA A 538 -24.00 5.79 19.84
C ALA A 538 -24.92 4.80 19.11
N ALA A 539 -25.25 3.67 19.73
CA ALA A 539 -26.18 2.68 19.16
C ALA A 539 -27.59 3.26 18.97
N THR A 540 -28.09 4.03 19.94
CA THR A 540 -29.42 4.68 19.89
C THR A 540 -29.51 5.76 18.80
N ASN A 541 -28.39 6.38 18.44
CA ASN A 541 -28.30 7.41 17.40
C ASN A 541 -27.78 6.87 16.05
N ASP A 542 -27.71 5.55 15.87
CA ASP A 542 -27.21 4.89 14.66
C ASP A 542 -25.82 5.36 14.20
N LEU A 543 -24.92 5.53 15.17
CA LEU A 543 -23.55 5.98 14.97
C LEU A 543 -22.55 4.81 14.99
N VAL A 544 -21.48 4.94 14.22
CA VAL A 544 -20.34 4.00 14.20
C VAL A 544 -19.02 4.74 14.47
N PRO A 545 -18.13 4.19 15.32
CA PRO A 545 -16.86 4.83 15.63
C PRO A 545 -15.90 4.78 14.43
N VAL A 546 -15.25 5.90 14.13
CA VAL A 546 -14.34 6.07 12.98
C VAL A 546 -12.95 6.57 13.37
N ALA A 547 -12.81 7.25 14.51
CA ALA A 547 -11.51 7.65 15.07
C ALA A 547 -11.55 7.72 16.59
N ALA A 548 -10.37 7.65 17.20
CA ALA A 548 -10.21 7.87 18.63
C ALA A 548 -8.83 8.44 18.98
N ASN A 549 -8.77 9.19 20.06
CA ASN A 549 -7.53 9.60 20.72
C ASN A 549 -7.83 9.75 22.23
N PHE A 550 -6.84 9.70 23.09
CA PHE A 550 -7.07 9.81 24.54
C PHE A 550 -5.86 10.38 25.27
N VAL A 551 -6.13 10.95 26.44
CA VAL A 551 -5.10 11.47 27.35
C VAL A 551 -5.37 11.00 28.77
N TYR A 552 -4.33 10.98 29.60
CA TYR A 552 -4.50 10.83 31.04
C TYR A 552 -4.48 12.19 31.72
N ALA A 553 -5.34 12.42 32.70
CA ALA A 553 -5.19 13.53 33.63
C ALA A 553 -5.12 13.03 35.07
N LYS A 554 -4.40 13.78 35.91
CA LYS A 554 -4.17 13.44 37.32
C LYS A 554 -4.27 14.70 38.17
N ASN A 555 -4.92 14.61 39.32
CA ASN A 555 -4.97 15.72 40.27
C ASN A 555 -3.56 15.99 40.84
N LYS A 556 -3.25 17.26 41.14
CA LYS A 556 -1.98 17.64 41.79
C LYS A 556 -1.86 17.10 43.21
N LYS A 557 -2.98 16.93 43.91
CA LYS A 557 -3.05 16.32 45.25
C LYS A 557 -3.40 14.84 45.08
N GLN A 558 -2.52 13.97 45.55
CA GLN A 558 -2.60 12.52 45.41
C GLN A 558 -2.29 11.85 46.72
#